data_AF-A0A7S2C673-F1
#
_entry.id   AF-A0A7S2C673-F1
#
_cell.length_a   1.000
_cell.length_b   1.000
_cell.length_c   1.000
_cell.angle_alpha   90.00
_cell.angle_beta   90.00
_cell.angle_gamma   90.00
#
_symmetry.space_group_name_H-M   'P 1'
#
loop_
_entity.id
_entity.type
_entity.pdbx_description
1 polymer ?
#
loop_
_entity_poly.entity_id
_entity_poly.type
_entity_poly.pdbx_seq_one_letter_code
_entity_poly.pdbx_strand_id
1 'polypeptide(L)'
;LAHQGRQPAVATAAADPSDCSGVRGEALSGVLLPPMDPDEPAWLSFVISRYLDEEWVEQPVHSEIGETVGRLYEESRTNGDDDLIAVLAALSYGLKDMWSTAGFGEAFEGPVDVANRAAEFLMLRLGREVWSYGQSNSDVQKKMLQRVDEYEKAHRALRDAVQAE
;
A
#
# COMPACT_ATOMS: atom_id res chain seq x y z
N LEU A 1 -57.79 -32.48 34.31
CA LEU A 1 -56.36 -32.40 34.74
C LEU A 1 -55.51 -33.13 33.70
N ALA A 2 -54.39 -32.53 33.31
CA ALA A 2 -53.41 -32.95 32.29
C ALA A 2 -53.66 -32.47 30.84
N HIS A 3 -53.33 -31.20 30.55
CA HIS A 3 -52.81 -30.81 29.24
C HIS A 3 -51.28 -30.69 29.34
N GLN A 4 -50.58 -31.48 28.55
CA GLN A 4 -49.12 -31.53 28.46
C GLN A 4 -48.58 -30.22 27.85
N GLY A 5 -47.68 -29.56 28.57
CA GLY A 5 -46.98 -28.35 28.11
C GLY A 5 -45.89 -28.70 27.10
N ARG A 6 -46.07 -28.25 25.86
CA ARG A 6 -45.06 -28.27 24.80
C ARG A 6 -44.11 -27.07 25.03
N GLN A 7 -42.85 -27.33 25.36
CA GLN A 7 -41.81 -26.29 25.39
C GLN A 7 -41.52 -25.81 23.96
N PRO A 8 -41.43 -24.50 23.69
CA PRO A 8 -40.87 -24.01 22.44
C PRO A 8 -39.34 -24.06 22.50
N ALA A 9 -38.74 -24.59 21.43
CA ALA A 9 -37.32 -24.56 21.18
C ALA A 9 -36.81 -23.11 21.11
N VAL A 10 -35.68 -22.85 21.76
CA VAL A 10 -34.95 -21.58 21.68
C VAL A 10 -34.41 -21.44 20.25
N ALA A 11 -35.09 -20.63 19.44
CA ALA A 11 -34.52 -20.11 18.22
C ALA A 11 -33.49 -19.05 18.60
N THR A 12 -32.21 -19.34 18.38
CA THR A 12 -31.15 -18.32 18.32
C THR A 12 -31.44 -17.41 17.13
N ALA A 13 -32.18 -16.33 17.38
CA ALA A 13 -32.45 -15.31 16.39
C ALA A 13 -31.17 -14.51 16.13
N ALA A 14 -30.67 -14.70 14.91
CA ALA A 14 -29.80 -13.86 14.10
C ALA A 14 -29.29 -12.56 14.76
N ALA A 15 -27.97 -12.46 14.91
CA ALA A 15 -27.30 -11.18 15.05
C ALA A 15 -27.68 -10.30 13.85
N ASP A 16 -28.18 -9.10 14.13
CA ASP A 16 -28.49 -8.09 13.12
C ASP A 16 -27.17 -7.63 12.48
N PRO A 17 -26.95 -7.86 11.17
CA PRO A 17 -25.72 -7.42 10.49
C PRO A 17 -25.59 -5.88 10.44
N SER A 18 -26.62 -5.13 10.85
CA SER A 18 -26.60 -3.66 10.94
C SER A 18 -26.26 -3.14 12.34
N ASP A 19 -26.14 -4.02 13.36
CA ASP A 19 -25.76 -3.62 14.71
C ASP A 19 -24.24 -3.47 14.85
N CYS A 20 -23.72 -2.36 14.34
CA CYS A 20 -22.32 -1.99 14.50
C CYS A 20 -22.01 -1.41 15.91
N SER A 21 -22.98 -1.36 16.83
CA SER A 21 -22.79 -0.69 18.13
C SER A 21 -21.83 -1.44 19.07
N GLY A 22 -21.63 -2.74 18.84
CA GLY A 22 -20.72 -3.61 19.59
C GLY A 22 -19.32 -3.77 18.98
N VAL A 23 -19.09 -3.30 17.74
CA VAL A 23 -17.75 -3.34 17.10
C VAL A 23 -16.98 -2.09 17.51
N ARG A 24 -16.69 -1.96 18.80
CA ARG A 24 -15.57 -1.10 19.22
C ARG A 24 -14.29 -1.85 18.90
N GLY A 25 -13.91 -1.82 17.63
CA GLY A 25 -12.62 -2.32 17.22
C GLY A 25 -11.53 -1.58 17.99
N GLU A 26 -10.57 -2.31 18.52
CA GLU A 26 -9.22 -1.82 18.85
C GLU A 26 -8.47 -1.27 17.60
N ALA A 27 -9.17 -1.12 16.46
CA ALA A 27 -8.69 -0.73 15.14
C ALA A 27 -8.55 0.79 14.94
N LEU A 28 -8.45 1.59 16.00
CA LEU A 28 -8.21 3.04 15.88
C LEU A 28 -6.74 3.43 16.02
N SER A 29 -5.83 2.50 16.31
CA SER A 29 -4.40 2.77 16.16
C SER A 29 -4.02 2.52 14.71
N GLY A 30 -3.84 3.60 13.94
CA GLY A 30 -3.28 3.53 12.59
C GLY A 30 -1.91 2.85 12.58
N VAL A 31 -1.47 2.43 11.39
CA VAL A 31 -0.13 1.86 11.22
C VAL A 31 0.87 3.00 11.32
N LEU A 32 1.64 3.04 12.40
CA LEU A 32 2.77 3.95 12.52
C LEU A 32 3.98 3.40 11.77
N LEU A 33 4.52 4.21 10.87
CA LEU A 33 5.76 3.95 10.18
C LEU A 33 6.94 4.21 11.14
N PRO A 34 8.00 3.38 11.10
CA PRO A 34 9.25 3.68 11.80
C PRO A 34 9.91 4.93 11.19
N PRO A 35 11.00 5.43 11.80
CA PRO A 35 11.82 6.46 11.17
C PRO A 35 12.18 6.06 9.73
N MET A 36 11.99 7.01 8.80
CA MET A 36 12.25 6.79 7.38
C MET A 36 13.72 6.46 7.13
N ASP A 37 13.99 5.36 6.45
CA ASP A 37 15.35 5.04 6.00
C ASP A 37 15.77 6.01 4.87
N PRO A 38 17.07 6.38 4.75
CA PRO A 38 17.51 7.33 3.73
C PRO A 38 17.28 6.90 2.28
N ASP A 39 17.20 5.59 2.01
CA ASP A 39 16.92 5.02 0.70
C ASP A 39 15.43 4.86 0.41
N GLU A 40 14.56 4.98 1.42
CA GLU A 40 13.15 4.62 1.31
C GLU A 40 12.37 5.42 0.26
N PRO A 41 12.58 6.74 0.07
CA PRO A 41 11.97 7.48 -1.03
C PRO A 41 12.37 6.98 -2.42
N ALA A 42 13.67 6.73 -2.62
CA ALA A 42 14.21 6.24 -3.88
C ALA A 42 13.72 4.81 -4.17
N TRP A 43 13.65 3.97 -3.13
CA TRP A 43 13.08 2.65 -3.21
C TRP A 43 11.60 2.70 -3.57
N LEU A 44 10.81 3.54 -2.91
CA LEU A 44 9.37 3.64 -3.15
C LEU A 44 9.08 4.11 -4.59
N SER A 45 9.88 5.06 -5.09
CA SER A 45 9.86 5.50 -6.48
C SER A 45 10.07 4.33 -7.45
N PHE A 46 11.12 3.55 -7.21
CA PHE A 46 11.47 2.42 -8.06
C PHE A 46 10.39 1.33 -8.07
N VAL A 47 9.92 0.89 -6.90
CA VAL A 47 8.95 -0.22 -6.81
C VAL A 47 7.60 0.13 -7.41
N ILE A 48 7.18 1.40 -7.33
CA ILE A 48 5.94 1.87 -7.97
C ILE A 48 6.09 1.88 -9.49
N SER A 49 7.18 2.41 -10.03
CA SER A 49 7.43 2.36 -11.48
C SER A 49 7.42 0.92 -12.00
N ARG A 50 8.11 0.00 -11.29
CA ARG A 50 8.14 -1.42 -11.67
C ARG A 50 6.77 -2.09 -11.55
N TYR A 51 6.00 -1.77 -10.52
CA TYR A 51 4.63 -2.28 -10.37
C TYR A 51 3.80 -1.93 -11.61
N LEU A 52 3.83 -0.66 -12.01
CA LEU A 52 3.06 -0.18 -13.15
C LEU A 52 3.54 -0.80 -14.46
N ASP A 53 4.86 -0.95 -14.65
CA ASP A 53 5.44 -1.64 -15.82
C ASP A 53 5.13 -3.15 -15.87
N GLU A 54 4.87 -3.79 -14.73
CA GLU A 54 4.53 -5.22 -14.67
C GLU A 54 3.02 -5.46 -14.84
N GLU A 55 2.19 -4.61 -14.23
CA GLU A 55 0.73 -4.70 -14.34
C GLU A 55 0.25 -4.26 -15.73
N TRP A 56 0.94 -3.26 -16.30
CA TRP A 56 0.63 -2.68 -17.60
C TRP A 56 1.79 -2.85 -18.58
N VAL A 57 1.65 -2.32 -19.78
CA VAL A 57 2.80 -2.23 -20.70
C VAL A 57 3.74 -1.15 -20.19
N GLU A 58 5.06 -1.39 -20.24
CA GLU A 58 6.08 -0.40 -19.86
C GLU A 58 5.86 0.93 -20.57
N GLN A 59 5.84 2.02 -19.80
CA GLN A 59 5.58 3.37 -20.29
C GLN A 59 6.42 4.42 -19.56
N PRO A 60 6.83 5.52 -20.25
CA PRO A 60 7.59 6.60 -19.62
C PRO A 60 6.89 7.22 -18.40
N VAL A 61 5.55 7.33 -18.44
CA VAL A 61 4.74 7.91 -17.36
C VAL A 61 4.89 7.14 -16.04
N HIS A 62 5.20 5.85 -16.08
CA HIS A 62 5.39 5.06 -14.86
C HIS A 62 6.64 5.49 -14.07
N SER A 63 7.70 5.93 -14.75
CA SER A 63 8.88 6.51 -14.08
C SER A 63 8.52 7.84 -13.41
N GLU A 64 7.77 8.71 -14.11
CA GLU A 64 7.33 9.99 -13.58
C GLU A 64 6.41 9.83 -12.36
N ILE A 65 5.53 8.83 -12.39
CA ILE A 65 4.69 8.43 -11.25
C ILE A 65 5.57 7.99 -10.08
N GLY A 66 6.50 7.07 -10.32
CA GLY A 66 7.42 6.58 -9.30
C GLY A 66 8.17 7.73 -8.64
N GLU A 67 8.84 8.57 -9.43
CA GLU A 67 9.62 9.71 -8.95
C GLU A 67 8.77 10.65 -8.09
N THR A 68 7.52 10.89 -8.50
CA THR A 68 6.61 11.75 -7.74
C THR A 68 6.14 11.09 -6.45
N VAL A 69 5.86 9.79 -6.44
CA VAL A 69 5.55 9.07 -5.20
C VAL A 69 6.71 9.17 -4.23
N GLY A 70 7.95 8.91 -4.67
CA GLY A 70 9.13 9.01 -3.83
C GLY A 70 9.27 10.41 -3.21
N ARG A 71 9.14 11.45 -4.03
CA ARG A 71 9.21 12.85 -3.57
C ARG A 71 8.10 13.19 -2.56
N LEU A 72 6.84 12.88 -2.87
CA LEU A 72 5.70 13.16 -1.99
C LEU A 72 5.80 12.41 -0.67
N TYR A 73 6.30 11.17 -0.71
CA TYR A 73 6.59 10.38 0.48
C TYR A 73 7.63 11.06 1.35
N GLU A 74 8.79 11.42 0.79
CA GLU A 74 9.86 12.11 1.52
C GLU A 74 9.38 13.42 2.15
N GLU A 75 8.62 14.22 1.38
CA GLU A 75 8.03 15.47 1.86
C GLU A 75 7.08 15.22 3.06
N SER A 76 6.19 14.25 2.97
CA SER A 76 5.26 13.90 4.05
C SER A 76 5.99 13.42 5.31
N ARG A 77 6.95 12.48 5.17
CA ARG A 77 7.75 11.98 6.30
C ARG A 77 8.59 13.08 6.94
N THR A 78 9.18 13.97 6.14
CA THR A 78 9.97 15.12 6.64
C THR A 78 9.11 16.13 7.39
N ASN A 79 7.83 16.27 7.02
CA ASN A 79 6.86 17.10 7.73
C ASN A 79 6.33 16.47 9.03
N GLY A 80 6.73 15.24 9.36
CA GLY A 80 6.39 14.55 10.60
C GLY A 80 5.18 13.62 10.50
N ASP A 81 4.72 13.28 9.30
CA ASP A 81 3.60 12.35 9.11
C ASP A 81 4.09 10.89 9.30
N ASP A 82 4.01 10.37 10.52
CA ASP A 82 4.37 8.98 10.85
C ASP A 82 3.20 7.99 10.69
N ASP A 83 1.96 8.48 10.58
CA ASP A 83 0.79 7.62 10.39
C ASP A 83 0.61 7.27 8.90
N LEU A 84 0.46 5.99 8.59
CA LEU A 84 0.34 5.51 7.21
C LEU A 84 -0.89 6.09 6.49
N ILE A 85 -1.99 6.39 7.20
CA ILE A 85 -3.17 7.02 6.59
C ILE A 85 -2.88 8.48 6.23
N ALA A 86 -2.10 9.19 7.05
CA ALA A 86 -1.64 10.55 6.72
C ALA A 86 -0.74 10.54 5.48
N VAL A 87 0.22 9.62 5.41
CA VAL A 87 1.08 9.43 4.23
C VAL A 87 0.27 9.07 2.99
N LEU A 88 -0.67 8.13 3.09
CA LEU A 88 -1.55 7.74 1.99
C LEU A 88 -2.37 8.92 1.48
N ALA A 89 -2.89 9.76 2.38
CA ALA A 89 -3.59 10.99 2.02
C ALA A 89 -2.66 11.97 1.28
N ALA A 90 -1.44 12.20 1.79
CA ALA A 90 -0.45 13.07 1.15
C ALA A 90 -0.12 12.60 -0.28
N LEU A 91 0.10 11.29 -0.48
CA LEU A 91 0.30 10.70 -1.80
C LEU A 91 -0.91 10.88 -2.71
N SER A 92 -2.11 10.54 -2.22
CA SER A 92 -3.35 10.60 -3.01
C SER A 92 -3.65 12.03 -3.48
N TYR A 93 -3.47 13.02 -2.61
CA TYR A 93 -3.68 14.43 -2.94
C TYR A 93 -2.57 14.96 -3.86
N GLY A 94 -1.30 14.67 -3.57
CA GLY A 94 -0.18 15.16 -4.38
C GLY A 94 -0.16 14.60 -5.80
N LEU A 95 -0.53 13.32 -5.96
CA LEU A 95 -0.63 12.69 -7.29
C LEU A 95 -1.80 13.26 -8.12
N LYS A 96 -2.88 13.72 -7.48
CA LYS A 96 -4.05 14.26 -8.19
C LYS A 96 -3.69 15.40 -9.15
N ASP A 97 -2.72 16.23 -8.78
CA ASP A 97 -2.30 17.38 -9.58
C ASP A 97 -1.56 16.93 -10.86
N MET A 98 -0.83 15.81 -10.81
CA MET A 98 -0.23 15.20 -12.01
C MET A 98 -1.27 14.69 -12.99
N TRP A 99 -2.36 14.10 -12.47
CA TRP A 99 -3.39 13.46 -13.29
C TRP A 99 -4.10 14.43 -14.24
N SER A 100 -4.18 15.71 -13.88
CA SER A 100 -4.81 16.74 -14.72
C SER A 100 -3.88 17.34 -15.79
N THR A 101 -2.57 17.11 -15.70
CA THR A 101 -1.58 17.94 -16.40
C THR A 101 -0.69 17.18 -17.39
N ALA A 102 -0.53 15.85 -17.26
CA ALA A 102 0.50 15.10 -17.99
C ALA A 102 0.03 13.84 -18.75
N GLY A 103 -1.26 13.70 -19.12
CA GLY A 103 -1.69 12.55 -19.94
C GLY A 103 -1.79 11.22 -19.19
N PHE A 104 -1.81 11.28 -17.86
CA PHE A 104 -1.86 10.15 -16.91
C PHE A 104 -3.04 9.17 -17.04
N GLY A 105 -3.99 9.41 -17.95
CA GLY A 105 -4.93 8.36 -18.36
C GLY A 105 -4.23 7.15 -18.99
N GLU A 106 -3.00 7.32 -19.48
CA GLU A 106 -2.17 6.26 -20.06
C GLU A 106 -1.62 5.27 -19.02
N ALA A 107 -1.55 5.67 -17.73
CA ALA A 107 -1.06 4.82 -16.65
C ALA A 107 -2.10 3.79 -16.14
N PHE A 108 -3.34 3.85 -16.65
CA PHE A 108 -4.47 2.94 -16.34
C PHE A 108 -4.86 2.79 -14.85
N GLU A 109 -4.14 3.43 -13.93
CA GLU A 109 -4.41 3.49 -12.49
C GLU A 109 -4.83 4.91 -12.10
N GLY A 110 -5.43 5.10 -10.92
CA GLY A 110 -5.73 6.42 -10.36
C GLY A 110 -4.73 6.85 -9.28
N PRO A 111 -4.74 8.13 -8.86
CA PRO A 111 -3.91 8.63 -7.75
C PRO A 111 -4.09 7.82 -6.47
N VAL A 112 -5.33 7.45 -6.16
CA VAL A 112 -5.68 6.69 -4.96
C VAL A 112 -5.20 5.24 -5.06
N ASP A 113 -5.29 4.63 -6.24
CA ASP A 113 -4.84 3.26 -6.46
C ASP A 113 -3.31 3.14 -6.34
N VAL A 114 -2.58 4.11 -6.91
CA VAL A 114 -1.12 4.23 -6.74
C VAL A 114 -0.75 4.49 -5.27
N ALA A 115 -1.47 5.37 -4.56
CA ALA A 115 -1.22 5.62 -3.15
C ALA A 115 -1.51 4.39 -2.26
N ASN A 116 -2.57 3.64 -2.56
CA ASN A 116 -2.85 2.37 -1.91
C ASN A 116 -1.70 1.41 -2.14
N ARG A 117 -1.23 1.26 -3.38
CA ARG A 117 -0.10 0.39 -3.71
C ARG A 117 1.19 0.79 -3.00
N ALA A 118 1.46 2.08 -2.87
CA ALA A 118 2.59 2.58 -2.09
C ALA A 118 2.49 2.19 -0.62
N ALA A 119 1.30 2.30 -0.02
CA ALA A 119 1.06 1.86 1.35
C ALA A 119 1.23 0.35 1.51
N GLU A 120 0.79 -0.46 0.54
CA GLU A 120 1.04 -1.90 0.51
C GLU A 120 2.54 -2.22 0.52
N PHE A 121 3.33 -1.55 -0.33
CA PHE A 121 4.77 -1.74 -0.36
C PHE A 121 5.44 -1.35 0.96
N LEU A 122 5.07 -0.20 1.54
CA LEU A 122 5.59 0.20 2.85
C LEU A 122 5.27 -0.85 3.93
N MET A 123 4.03 -1.36 3.97
CA MET A 123 3.66 -2.44 4.89
C MET A 123 4.49 -3.71 4.67
N LEU A 124 4.74 -4.08 3.42
CA LEU A 124 5.58 -5.22 3.08
C LEU A 124 7.04 -5.03 3.49
N ARG A 125 7.60 -3.81 3.32
CA ARG A 125 8.95 -3.45 3.77
C ARG A 125 9.07 -3.57 5.29
N LEU A 126 7.98 -3.34 6.03
CA LEU A 126 7.88 -3.60 7.47
C LEU A 126 7.68 -5.08 7.84
N GLY A 127 7.63 -5.99 6.86
CA GLY A 127 7.40 -7.42 7.06
C GLY A 127 5.95 -7.78 7.41
N ARG A 128 4.99 -6.91 7.07
CA ARG A 128 3.56 -7.16 7.31
C ARG A 128 2.91 -7.82 6.09
N GLU A 129 1.96 -8.70 6.33
CA GLU A 129 1.14 -9.28 5.27
C GLU A 129 0.07 -8.29 4.80
N VAL A 130 -0.16 -8.25 3.49
CA VAL A 130 -1.12 -7.36 2.85
C VAL A 130 -2.16 -8.20 2.11
N TRP A 131 -3.42 -7.77 2.17
CA TRP A 131 -4.56 -8.39 1.49
C TRP A 131 -5.11 -7.42 0.45
N SER A 132 -5.14 -7.82 -0.82
CA SER A 132 -5.74 -7.02 -1.90
C SER A 132 -6.71 -7.88 -2.70
N TYR A 133 -7.87 -7.32 -3.07
CA TYR A 133 -8.89 -7.99 -3.90
C TYR A 133 -9.29 -9.41 -3.48
N GLY A 134 -9.34 -9.69 -2.16
CA GLY A 134 -9.79 -10.98 -1.64
C GLY A 134 -8.79 -12.14 -1.79
N GLN A 135 -7.55 -11.85 -2.21
CA GLN A 135 -6.46 -12.81 -2.24
C GLN A 135 -5.33 -12.34 -1.32
N SER A 136 -4.69 -13.28 -0.63
CA SER A 136 -3.37 -13.01 -0.03
C SER A 136 -2.40 -12.88 -1.20
N ASN A 137 -1.92 -11.67 -1.47
CA ASN A 137 -1.00 -11.43 -2.59
C ASN A 137 0.44 -11.88 -2.29
N SER A 138 0.64 -12.76 -1.31
CA SER A 138 1.96 -13.08 -0.77
C SER A 138 2.93 -13.61 -1.82
N ASP A 139 2.52 -14.46 -2.78
CA ASP A 139 3.47 -15.06 -3.72
C ASP A 139 3.86 -14.13 -4.88
N VAL A 140 2.91 -13.35 -5.41
CA VAL A 140 3.18 -12.37 -6.48
C VAL A 140 3.99 -11.21 -5.92
N GLN A 141 3.61 -10.70 -4.75
CA GLN A 141 4.34 -9.62 -4.08
C GLN A 141 5.70 -10.07 -3.54
N LYS A 142 5.86 -11.30 -3.01
CA LYS A 142 7.18 -11.84 -2.65
C LYS A 142 8.10 -11.94 -3.86
N LYS A 143 7.59 -12.41 -5.01
CA LYS A 143 8.39 -12.47 -6.24
C LYS A 143 8.80 -11.09 -6.71
N MET A 144 7.90 -10.11 -6.61
CA MET A 144 8.21 -8.73 -6.94
C MET A 144 9.27 -8.15 -6.00
N LEU A 145 9.10 -8.30 -4.68
CA LEU A 145 10.09 -7.87 -3.68
C LEU A 145 11.45 -8.56 -3.84
N GLN A 146 11.46 -9.85 -4.19
CA GLN A 146 12.70 -10.57 -4.52
C GLN A 146 13.40 -9.95 -5.72
N ARG A 147 12.66 -9.66 -6.81
CA ARG A 147 13.23 -8.98 -7.98
C ARG A 147 13.73 -7.58 -7.65
N VAL A 148 13.04 -6.86 -6.77
CA VAL A 148 13.45 -5.53 -6.29
C VAL A 148 14.73 -5.63 -5.46
N ASP A 149 14.84 -6.57 -4.53
CA ASP A 149 16.05 -6.82 -3.72
C ASP A 149 17.24 -7.25 -4.60
N GLU A 150 16.99 -8.08 -5.61
CA GLU A 150 17.99 -8.45 -6.62
C GLU A 150 18.49 -7.23 -7.40
N TYR A 151 17.56 -6.36 -7.83
CA TYR A 151 17.91 -5.10 -8.50
C TYR A 151 18.69 -4.17 -7.57
N GLU A 152 18.29 -4.02 -6.31
CA GLU A 152 19.01 -3.18 -5.34
C GLU A 152 20.43 -3.68 -5.10
N LYS A 153 20.62 -4.99 -4.98
CA LYS A 153 21.95 -5.60 -4.87
C LYS A 153 22.80 -5.29 -6.10
N ALA A 154 22.22 -5.43 -7.29
CA ALA A 154 22.91 -5.11 -8.54
C ALA A 154 23.25 -3.61 -8.64
N HIS A 155 22.31 -2.73 -8.29
CA HIS A 155 22.49 -1.30 -8.36
C HIS A 155 23.48 -0.77 -7.30
N ARG A 156 23.45 -1.34 -6.08
CA ARG A 156 24.45 -1.08 -5.03
C ARG A 156 25.84 -1.51 -5.50
N ALA A 157 25.97 -2.71 -6.06
CA ALA A 157 27.24 -3.20 -6.59
C ALA A 157 27.79 -2.30 -7.71
N LEU A 158 26.92 -1.78 -8.59
CA LEU A 158 27.32 -0.81 -9.62
C LEU A 158 27.79 0.52 -9.03
N ARG A 159 27.07 1.08 -8.03
CA ARG A 159 27.48 2.31 -7.35
C ARG A 159 28.82 2.16 -6.63
N ASP A 160 29.02 1.06 -5.93
CA ASP A 160 30.27 0.77 -5.22
C ASP A 160 31.44 0.62 -6.20
N ALA A 161 31.20 0.03 -7.38
CA ALA A 161 32.21 -0.08 -8.44
C ALA A 161 32.61 1.29 -9.00
N VAL A 162 31.65 2.21 -9.20
CA VAL A 162 31.91 3.57 -9.69
C VAL A 162 32.66 4.43 -8.66
N GLN A 163 32.46 4.20 -7.36
CA GLN A 163 33.16 4.93 -6.30
C GLN A 163 34.57 4.39 -5.99
N ALA A 164 34.89 3.20 -6.49
CA ALA A 164 36.20 2.57 -6.32
C ALA A 164 37.22 2.95 -7.41
N GLU A 165 36.78 3.65 -8.47
CA GLU A 165 37.60 4.25 -9.53
C GLU A 165 37.98 5.70 -9.21
#